data_AF-A0AAU8K5H5-F1
#
_entry.id   AF-A0AAU8K5H5-F1
#
_cell.length_a   1.000
_cell.length_b   1.000
_cell.length_c   1.000
_cell.angle_alpha   90.00
_cell.angle_beta   90.00
_cell.angle_gamma   90.00
#
_symmetry.space_group_name_H-M   'P 1'
#
loop_
_entity.id
_entity.type
_entity.pdbx_description
1 polymer ?
#
loop_
_entity_poly.entity_id
_entity_poly.type
_entity_poly.pdbx_seq_one_letter_code
_entity_poly.pdbx_strand_id
1 'polypeptide(L)'
;MSRSTAMPAGPGNRSRTWLAAVAAATAGLGLTALGLPALAFGAGAPTAVSYDTGALDWGVKASFRGYVTGPVGQGAVELTGGATTNADGTYHFGLARARYDLGTHSLDAAFTGGVRFTAHHGALDVALSDLKLTTSGTTGTLTADTASKETVGASEVTRREDVPLVTFTVARDTTTGVPTAAKLTEQGAKAFAGFYAAGTDMDPLAVLLKQSPASPSASDSAAPSASSSPSGAGSGSPSVSASASTSASSAAPSGSPSATVSTPASASATQGSSELAVVDGRLDWGVKEGFRRYVTGPIARGKVEFGGGAADYRFGGATGSYHTGTHAVKADFTGSVRFLGHQTAGGGYELDTTFGALGVRIDRTGAYLVADVTARSRDGKTATLSAARIARLDLSRANPAPAGGVVTLSGVPATLTAEGVAAFGGYPEGEALDPVTVTLSFDRNATLPANPPINTVTSGGSGTGATDGGTAGSATLTTTGGSGMLASTGAGTPVLPLVATAAGFLLAGGGTTVLLRRRTGGRPAV
;
A
#
# COMPACT_ATOMS: atom_id res chain seq x y z
N MET A 1 -17.95 -81.08 53.11
CA MET A 1 -17.89 -81.48 51.68
C MET A 1 -16.75 -80.66 51.07
N SER A 2 -15.60 -81.22 50.64
CA SER A 2 -15.36 -82.26 49.62
C SER A 2 -15.64 -81.72 48.22
N ARG A 3 -14.73 -81.65 47.22
CA ARG A 3 -13.28 -81.96 47.00
C ARG A 3 -12.74 -80.87 46.03
N SER A 4 -11.45 -80.57 45.80
CA SER A 4 -10.22 -81.33 45.49
C SER A 4 -10.20 -82.05 44.11
N THR A 5 -9.03 -82.06 43.45
CA THR A 5 -8.66 -82.69 42.14
C THR A 5 -9.37 -82.22 40.85
N ALA A 6 -8.84 -82.41 39.63
CA ALA A 6 -7.57 -81.96 39.00
C ALA A 6 -7.32 -82.67 37.62
N MET A 7 -6.75 -81.95 36.63
CA MET A 7 -6.06 -82.50 35.43
C MET A 7 -6.92 -83.38 34.44
N PRO A 8 -6.38 -83.90 33.31
CA PRO A 8 -5.86 -83.12 32.16
C PRO A 8 -6.24 -83.70 30.77
N ALA A 9 -5.85 -83.04 29.66
CA ALA A 9 -5.72 -83.69 28.35
C ALA A 9 -4.67 -83.01 27.43
N GLY A 10 -3.96 -83.82 26.63
CA GLY A 10 -3.09 -83.44 25.50
C GLY A 10 -3.10 -84.62 24.49
N PRO A 11 -2.09 -84.87 23.63
CA PRO A 11 -0.86 -84.11 23.33
C PRO A 11 -0.66 -83.79 21.81
N GLY A 12 0.46 -83.14 21.42
CA GLY A 12 0.67 -82.64 20.03
C GLY A 12 2.04 -82.82 19.34
N ASN A 13 3.10 -83.30 20.03
CA ASN A 13 4.28 -84.00 19.47
C ASN A 13 5.08 -83.43 18.24
N ARG A 14 6.34 -82.99 18.50
CA ARG A 14 7.54 -82.88 17.59
C ARG A 14 7.54 -81.78 16.50
N SER A 15 8.70 -81.31 15.98
CA SER A 15 10.07 -81.17 16.53
C SER A 15 10.99 -80.35 15.58
N ARG A 16 12.14 -79.89 16.12
CA ARG A 16 13.35 -79.37 15.44
C ARG A 16 13.29 -77.95 14.81
N THR A 17 14.50 -77.41 14.65
CA THR A 17 14.86 -76.07 14.13
C THR A 17 15.06 -76.07 12.61
N TRP A 18 15.00 -74.89 11.98
CA TRP A 18 16.14 -74.20 11.31
C TRP A 18 15.68 -72.83 10.75
N LEU A 19 16.62 -72.01 10.25
CA LEU A 19 16.38 -70.63 9.80
C LEU A 19 15.85 -70.56 8.35
N ALA A 20 15.10 -69.50 7.99
CA ALA A 20 15.57 -68.47 7.03
C ALA A 20 14.54 -67.36 6.68
N ALA A 21 15.04 -66.12 6.64
CA ALA A 21 14.79 -65.03 5.67
C ALA A 21 13.38 -64.66 5.13
N VAL A 22 13.04 -63.38 5.34
CA VAL A 22 12.58 -62.38 4.34
C VAL A 22 11.38 -62.69 3.42
N ALA A 23 10.26 -61.99 3.66
CA ALA A 23 9.65 -61.05 2.70
C ALA A 23 8.60 -60.17 3.40
N ALA A 24 8.47 -58.90 3.01
CA ALA A 24 7.45 -57.98 3.53
C ALA A 24 6.52 -57.51 2.40
N ALA A 25 5.26 -57.99 2.38
CA ALA A 25 4.21 -57.49 1.48
C ALA A 25 2.79 -57.95 1.89
N THR A 26 2.13 -57.22 2.79
CA THR A 26 0.65 -57.13 2.90
C THR A 26 0.33 -55.73 3.46
N ALA A 27 -0.49 -54.87 2.83
CA ALA A 27 -1.88 -55.01 2.37
C ALA A 27 -2.95 -54.71 3.44
N GLY A 28 -2.87 -53.52 4.03
CA GLY A 28 -4.02 -52.65 4.40
C GLY A 28 -4.93 -53.03 5.58
N LEU A 29 -5.40 -52.00 6.30
CA LEU A 29 -6.82 -51.83 6.64
C LEU A 29 -7.15 -50.43 7.19
N GLY A 30 -8.18 -49.81 6.59
CA GLY A 30 -9.15 -48.90 7.17
C GLY A 30 -8.73 -47.82 8.18
N LEU A 31 -8.57 -46.58 7.71
CA LEU A 31 -8.94 -45.39 8.48
C LEU A 31 -9.69 -44.41 7.57
N THR A 32 -11.03 -44.40 7.66
CA THR A 32 -11.91 -43.57 6.84
C THR A 32 -11.90 -42.12 7.36
N ALA A 33 -10.93 -41.32 6.90
CA ALA A 33 -10.98 -39.88 7.11
C ALA A 33 -12.24 -39.30 6.46
N LEU A 34 -12.98 -38.47 7.20
CA LEU A 34 -14.10 -37.72 6.64
C LEU A 34 -13.57 -36.71 5.62
N GLY A 35 -13.82 -36.98 4.34
CA GLY A 35 -13.43 -36.12 3.23
C GLY A 35 -14.19 -34.80 3.24
N LEU A 36 -13.72 -33.84 4.05
CA LEU A 36 -14.07 -32.43 3.86
C LEU A 36 -13.72 -32.04 2.41
N PRO A 37 -14.61 -31.34 1.69
CA PRO A 37 -14.28 -30.90 0.34
C PRO A 37 -13.08 -29.97 0.40
N ALA A 38 -11.99 -30.36 -0.26
CA ALA A 38 -10.87 -29.48 -0.51
C ALA A 38 -11.35 -28.39 -1.46
N LEU A 39 -11.82 -27.27 -0.88
CA LEU A 39 -12.19 -26.08 -1.64
C LEU A 39 -10.94 -25.60 -2.38
N ALA A 40 -10.95 -25.77 -3.69
CA ALA A 40 -9.93 -25.23 -4.59
C ALA A 40 -10.10 -23.71 -4.65
N PHE A 41 -9.61 -23.02 -3.62
CA PHE A 41 -9.44 -21.57 -3.63
C PHE A 41 -8.54 -21.24 -4.82
N GLY A 42 -9.10 -20.55 -5.81
CA GLY A 42 -8.48 -20.42 -7.12
C GLY A 42 -7.13 -19.69 -7.06
N ALA A 43 -6.14 -20.19 -7.81
CA ALA A 43 -4.94 -19.43 -8.13
C ALA A 43 -5.36 -18.23 -9.00
N GLY A 44 -5.57 -17.08 -8.36
CA GLY A 44 -6.28 -15.95 -8.99
C GLY A 44 -6.20 -14.63 -8.22
N ALA A 45 -5.15 -14.41 -7.42
CA ALA A 45 -4.84 -13.05 -6.97
C ALA A 45 -4.50 -12.21 -8.22
N PRO A 46 -5.12 -11.02 -8.43
CA PRO A 46 -4.84 -10.20 -9.60
C PRO A 46 -3.36 -9.79 -9.62
N THR A 47 -2.67 -10.11 -10.70
CA THR A 47 -1.24 -9.77 -10.90
C THR A 47 -1.03 -8.34 -11.38
N ALA A 48 -2.10 -7.59 -11.67
CA ALA A 48 -2.03 -6.20 -12.09
C ALA A 48 -3.29 -5.41 -11.73
N VAL A 49 -3.17 -4.09 -11.75
CA VAL A 49 -4.22 -3.08 -11.57
C VAL A 49 -4.38 -2.32 -12.87
N SER A 50 -5.60 -2.25 -13.42
CA SER A 50 -5.90 -1.43 -14.61
C SER A 50 -6.51 -0.08 -14.19
N TYR A 51 -6.16 0.98 -14.92
CA TYR A 51 -6.76 2.31 -14.79
C TYR A 51 -7.55 2.62 -16.07
N ASP A 52 -8.74 3.17 -15.89
CA ASP A 52 -9.74 3.41 -16.95
C ASP A 52 -9.94 4.91 -17.26
N THR A 53 -9.45 5.78 -16.37
CA THR A 53 -9.67 7.22 -16.40
C THR A 53 -8.38 7.94 -16.01
N GLY A 54 -8.01 8.98 -16.74
CA GLY A 54 -6.75 9.68 -16.51
C GLY A 54 -6.30 10.56 -17.67
N ALA A 55 -5.13 11.15 -17.51
CA ALA A 55 -4.46 11.97 -18.51
C ALA A 55 -2.96 12.13 -18.22
N LEU A 56 -2.24 12.62 -19.22
CA LEU A 56 -0.92 13.23 -19.12
C LEU A 56 -1.04 14.70 -19.50
N ASP A 57 -0.66 15.59 -18.60
CA ASP A 57 -0.46 17.01 -18.89
C ASP A 57 1.04 17.29 -19.04
N TRP A 58 1.46 17.77 -20.22
CA TRP A 58 2.87 18.07 -20.52
C TRP A 58 3.03 19.19 -21.55
N GLY A 59 3.97 20.12 -21.32
CA GLY A 59 4.26 21.22 -22.22
C GLY A 59 5.35 20.97 -23.27
N VAL A 60 6.03 19.81 -23.23
CA VAL A 60 7.35 19.61 -23.85
C VAL A 60 8.41 20.51 -23.22
N LYS A 61 8.51 21.78 -23.64
CA LYS A 61 9.40 22.79 -23.04
C LYS A 61 8.91 24.22 -23.27
N ALA A 62 8.73 25.01 -22.21
CA ALA A 62 8.14 26.35 -22.27
C ALA A 62 8.90 27.32 -23.19
N SER A 63 10.24 27.32 -23.12
CA SER A 63 11.08 28.13 -24.02
C SER A 63 10.98 27.70 -25.48
N PHE A 64 10.69 26.42 -25.75
CA PHE A 64 10.50 25.92 -27.12
C PHE A 64 9.12 26.34 -27.66
N ARG A 65 8.05 26.21 -26.85
CA ARG A 65 6.71 26.72 -27.23
C ARG A 65 6.75 28.21 -27.57
N GLY A 66 7.32 29.03 -26.68
CA GLY A 66 7.44 30.47 -26.88
C GLY A 66 8.38 30.89 -28.02
N TYR A 67 9.35 30.05 -28.38
CA TYR A 67 10.17 30.25 -29.59
C TYR A 67 9.36 29.99 -30.86
N VAL A 68 8.62 28.87 -30.92
CA VAL A 68 7.80 28.47 -32.08
C VAL A 68 6.70 29.50 -32.36
N THR A 69 5.89 29.86 -31.36
CA THR A 69 4.77 30.79 -31.54
C THR A 69 5.18 32.28 -31.47
N GLY A 70 6.42 32.57 -31.06
CA GLY A 70 6.93 33.93 -30.94
C GLY A 70 7.38 34.56 -32.26
N PRO A 71 7.71 35.87 -32.26
CA PRO A 71 8.10 36.61 -33.49
C PRO A 71 9.36 36.11 -34.20
N VAL A 72 10.15 35.24 -33.55
CA VAL A 72 11.36 34.62 -34.10
C VAL A 72 11.02 33.33 -34.87
N GLY A 73 10.18 32.46 -34.32
CA GLY A 73 9.78 31.22 -34.99
C GLY A 73 8.69 31.42 -36.05
N GLN A 74 7.80 32.41 -35.84
CA GLN A 74 6.66 32.72 -36.72
C GLN A 74 5.85 31.46 -37.11
N GLY A 75 5.70 30.57 -36.13
CA GLY A 75 5.26 29.21 -36.30
C GLY A 75 3.90 28.92 -35.68
N ALA A 76 3.49 27.67 -35.81
CA ALA A 76 2.21 27.16 -35.31
C ALA A 76 2.40 25.86 -34.52
N VAL A 77 1.46 25.63 -33.61
CA VAL A 77 1.27 24.35 -32.91
C VAL A 77 -0.03 23.74 -33.41
N GLU A 78 0.03 22.49 -33.85
CA GLU A 78 -1.12 21.68 -34.27
C GLU A 78 -1.29 20.51 -33.29
N LEU A 79 -2.51 20.26 -32.84
CA LEU A 79 -2.84 19.16 -31.92
C LEU A 79 -3.73 18.13 -32.62
N THR A 80 -3.45 16.85 -32.38
CA THR A 80 -4.11 15.73 -33.07
C THR A 80 -4.66 14.70 -32.09
N GLY A 81 -5.51 13.79 -32.58
CA GLY A 81 -6.00 12.61 -31.83
C GLY A 81 -6.73 12.90 -30.52
N GLY A 82 -7.28 14.10 -30.34
CA GLY A 82 -8.01 14.51 -29.13
C GLY A 82 -7.18 15.28 -28.09
N ALA A 83 -5.90 15.55 -28.35
CA ALA A 83 -5.10 16.42 -27.49
C ALA A 83 -5.65 17.87 -27.47
N THR A 84 -5.56 18.55 -26.33
CA THR A 84 -6.03 19.94 -26.15
C THR A 84 -4.98 20.82 -25.45
N THR A 85 -5.17 22.14 -25.47
CA THR A 85 -4.25 23.10 -24.81
C THR A 85 -4.81 23.51 -23.46
N ASN A 86 -3.99 23.43 -22.41
CA ASN A 86 -4.32 23.87 -21.06
C ASN A 86 -4.21 25.39 -20.89
N ALA A 87 -4.78 25.91 -19.81
CA ALA A 87 -4.79 27.36 -19.52
C ALA A 87 -3.40 27.98 -19.29
N ASP A 88 -2.39 27.17 -18.97
CA ASP A 88 -0.97 27.54 -18.85
C ASP A 88 -0.17 27.35 -20.16
N GLY A 89 -0.85 26.93 -21.23
CA GLY A 89 -0.25 26.61 -22.51
C GLY A 89 0.52 25.28 -22.55
N THR A 90 0.38 24.39 -21.55
CA THR A 90 0.77 22.97 -21.71
C THR A 90 -0.28 22.21 -22.54
N TYR A 91 -0.05 20.93 -22.82
CA TYR A 91 -0.97 20.09 -23.59
C TYR A 91 -1.51 18.94 -22.75
N HIS A 92 -2.80 18.65 -22.94
CA HIS A 92 -3.54 17.58 -22.29
C HIS A 92 -3.71 16.40 -23.24
N PHE A 93 -3.23 15.23 -22.84
CA PHE A 93 -3.33 13.97 -23.56
C PHE A 93 -4.17 12.98 -22.73
N GLY A 94 -5.31 12.53 -23.26
CA GLY A 94 -6.24 11.66 -22.53
C GLY A 94 -5.67 10.26 -22.33
N LEU A 95 -6.10 9.53 -21.29
CA LEU A 95 -5.66 8.14 -21.11
C LEU A 95 -6.26 7.22 -22.21
N ALA A 96 -5.42 6.50 -22.94
CA ALA A 96 -5.84 5.43 -23.86
C ALA A 96 -5.91 4.08 -23.13
N ARG A 97 -4.91 3.79 -22.29
CA ARG A 97 -4.86 2.65 -21.36
C ARG A 97 -3.85 2.91 -20.26
N ALA A 98 -4.03 2.33 -19.07
CA ALA A 98 -2.91 2.09 -18.16
C ALA A 98 -3.08 0.81 -17.34
N ARG A 99 -1.96 0.14 -17.06
CA ARG A 99 -1.85 -1.08 -16.28
C ARG A 99 -0.59 -1.03 -15.41
N TYR A 100 -0.75 -1.20 -14.11
CA TYR A 100 0.34 -1.37 -13.15
C TYR A 100 0.47 -2.83 -12.75
N ASP A 101 1.64 -3.43 -12.97
CA ASP A 101 1.92 -4.83 -12.64
C ASP A 101 2.38 -4.95 -11.18
N LEU A 102 1.71 -5.83 -10.43
CA LEU A 102 1.87 -6.00 -8.98
C LEU A 102 3.03 -6.94 -8.59
N GLY A 103 3.68 -7.60 -9.56
CA GLY A 103 4.87 -8.44 -9.32
C GLY A 103 6.18 -7.75 -9.66
N THR A 104 6.16 -6.81 -10.62
CA THR A 104 7.34 -6.07 -11.11
C THR A 104 7.34 -4.60 -10.69
N HIS A 105 6.21 -4.06 -10.24
CA HIS A 105 6.01 -2.64 -9.90
C HIS A 105 6.28 -1.69 -11.06
N SER A 106 6.02 -2.18 -12.27
CA SER A 106 6.04 -1.41 -13.51
C SER A 106 4.65 -0.90 -13.86
N LEU A 107 4.57 0.35 -14.32
CA LEU A 107 3.41 0.94 -14.97
C LEU A 107 3.65 0.91 -16.48
N ASP A 108 2.69 0.40 -17.26
CA ASP A 108 2.52 0.69 -18.70
C ASP A 108 1.33 1.63 -18.82
N ALA A 109 1.51 2.77 -19.47
CA ALA A 109 0.43 3.67 -19.83
C ALA A 109 0.62 4.19 -21.25
N ALA A 110 -0.47 4.41 -21.98
CA ALA A 110 -0.46 5.09 -23.26
C ALA A 110 -1.55 6.16 -23.29
N PHE A 111 -1.28 7.27 -23.97
CA PHE A 111 -2.14 8.44 -24.01
C PHE A 111 -2.58 8.76 -25.44
N THR A 112 -3.81 9.25 -25.60
CA THR A 112 -4.36 9.66 -26.88
C THR A 112 -3.84 11.03 -27.30
N GLY A 113 -3.62 11.16 -28.61
CA GLY A 113 -3.29 12.41 -29.26
C GLY A 113 -1.80 12.60 -29.57
N GLY A 114 -1.49 13.82 -29.98
CA GLY A 114 -0.16 14.23 -30.41
C GLY A 114 -0.06 15.73 -30.60
N VAL A 115 1.17 16.22 -30.75
CA VAL A 115 1.48 17.63 -30.93
C VAL A 115 2.53 17.81 -32.02
N ARG A 116 2.30 18.76 -32.93
CA ARG A 116 3.23 19.13 -33.99
C ARG A 116 3.58 20.60 -33.91
N PHE A 117 4.87 20.88 -34.02
CA PHE A 117 5.46 22.21 -34.02
C PHE A 117 6.03 22.50 -35.41
N THR A 118 5.59 23.60 -36.02
CA THR A 118 6.19 24.10 -37.27
C THR A 118 6.67 25.53 -37.05
N ALA A 119 7.86 25.87 -37.54
CA ALA A 119 8.42 27.22 -37.46
C ALA A 119 9.35 27.50 -38.65
N HIS A 120 9.74 28.77 -38.84
CA HIS A 120 10.59 29.23 -39.96
C HIS A 120 10.04 28.77 -41.31
N HIS A 121 8.76 29.02 -41.54
CA HIS A 121 8.01 28.61 -42.74
C HIS A 121 8.13 27.11 -43.10
N GLY A 122 8.28 26.24 -42.10
CA GLY A 122 8.43 24.78 -42.27
C GLY A 122 9.88 24.29 -42.38
N ALA A 123 10.87 25.16 -42.17
CA ALA A 123 12.26 24.74 -42.01
C ALA A 123 12.48 23.99 -40.67
N LEU A 124 11.69 24.31 -39.64
CA LEU A 124 11.51 23.46 -38.46
C LEU A 124 10.15 22.76 -38.55
N ASP A 125 10.16 21.44 -38.40
CA ASP A 125 8.97 20.57 -38.31
C ASP A 125 9.30 19.43 -37.34
N VAL A 126 8.55 19.32 -36.26
CA VAL A 126 8.69 18.29 -35.21
C VAL A 126 7.30 17.87 -34.73
N ALA A 127 6.92 16.63 -35.00
CA ALA A 127 5.70 16.01 -34.46
C ALA A 127 6.03 14.93 -33.42
N LEU A 128 5.21 14.85 -32.37
CA LEU A 128 5.22 13.83 -31.33
C LEU A 128 3.85 13.15 -31.28
N SER A 129 3.81 11.81 -31.27
CA SER A 129 2.58 10.99 -31.20
C SER A 129 2.81 9.69 -30.42
N ASP A 130 1.74 8.91 -30.19
CA ASP A 130 1.74 7.65 -29.42
C ASP A 130 2.57 7.73 -28.13
N LEU A 131 2.18 8.68 -27.27
CA LEU A 131 2.85 8.95 -26.00
C LEU A 131 2.64 7.78 -25.05
N LYS A 132 3.71 7.04 -24.73
CA LYS A 132 3.69 5.92 -23.78
C LYS A 132 4.56 6.23 -22.58
N LEU A 133 4.12 5.85 -21.39
CA LEU A 133 4.86 6.01 -20.15
C LEU A 133 5.13 4.63 -19.55
N THR A 134 6.39 4.37 -19.24
CA THR A 134 6.85 3.14 -18.58
C THR A 134 7.59 3.46 -17.29
N THR A 135 7.48 2.60 -16.27
CA THR A 135 8.29 2.71 -15.03
C THR A 135 9.04 1.42 -14.71
N SER A 136 10.23 1.57 -14.14
CA SER A 136 11.04 0.48 -13.59
C SER A 136 11.76 0.97 -12.33
N GLY A 137 11.39 0.41 -11.18
CA GLY A 137 11.86 0.89 -9.87
C GLY A 137 11.50 2.36 -9.66
N THR A 138 12.51 3.19 -9.36
CA THR A 138 12.36 4.64 -9.15
C THR A 138 12.49 5.48 -10.43
N THR A 139 12.63 4.87 -11.60
CA THR A 139 12.81 5.57 -12.87
C THR A 139 11.57 5.42 -13.75
N GLY A 140 11.04 6.55 -14.23
CA GLY A 140 10.00 6.60 -15.24
C GLY A 140 10.54 7.16 -16.55
N THR A 141 10.01 6.68 -17.68
CA THR A 141 10.37 7.12 -19.03
C THR A 141 9.10 7.41 -19.82
N LEU A 142 9.05 8.55 -20.50
CA LEU A 142 8.04 8.85 -21.52
C LEU A 142 8.66 8.61 -22.91
N THR A 143 8.12 7.64 -23.65
CA THR A 143 8.40 7.46 -25.08
C THR A 143 7.37 8.20 -25.93
N ALA A 144 7.75 8.51 -27.17
CA ALA A 144 6.84 8.96 -28.22
C ALA A 144 7.37 8.50 -29.57
N ASP A 145 6.47 8.30 -30.52
CA ASP A 145 6.83 8.34 -31.93
C ASP A 145 7.16 9.79 -32.30
N THR A 146 8.23 9.97 -33.08
CA THR A 146 8.76 11.27 -33.45
C THR A 146 8.87 11.38 -34.97
N ALA A 147 8.46 12.51 -35.53
CA ALA A 147 8.71 12.87 -36.92
C ALA A 147 9.41 14.23 -36.93
N SER A 148 10.72 14.24 -37.13
CA SER A 148 11.60 15.41 -36.97
C SER A 148 12.48 15.65 -38.19
N LYS A 149 12.73 16.93 -38.49
CA LYS A 149 13.83 17.32 -39.39
C LYS A 149 15.15 17.30 -38.62
N GLU A 150 16.08 16.42 -39.01
CA GLU A 150 17.39 16.22 -38.35
C GLU A 150 18.28 17.48 -38.33
N THR A 151 18.00 18.44 -39.19
CA THR A 151 18.62 19.77 -39.20
C THR A 151 17.59 20.75 -39.77
N VAL A 152 17.55 21.97 -39.24
CA VAL A 152 16.63 23.01 -39.72
C VAL A 152 16.88 23.29 -41.21
N GLY A 153 15.82 23.27 -42.00
CA GLY A 153 15.87 23.42 -43.46
C GLY A 153 16.04 22.13 -44.24
N ALA A 154 16.15 20.96 -43.60
CA ALA A 154 16.11 19.68 -44.30
C ALA A 154 14.78 19.48 -45.06
N SER A 155 14.85 18.86 -46.23
CA SER A 155 13.67 18.56 -47.05
C SER A 155 12.83 17.42 -46.44
N GLU A 156 13.49 16.35 -46.01
CA GLU A 156 12.87 15.13 -45.49
C GLU A 156 12.65 15.18 -43.98
N VAL A 157 11.62 14.45 -43.54
CA VAL A 157 11.29 14.26 -42.11
C VAL A 157 11.64 12.84 -41.70
N THR A 158 12.60 12.69 -40.79
CA THR A 158 12.98 11.39 -40.22
C THR A 158 11.94 10.97 -39.19
N ARG A 159 11.39 9.76 -39.36
CA ARG A 159 10.50 9.12 -38.39
C ARG A 159 11.28 8.16 -37.50
N ARG A 160 10.88 8.06 -36.23
CA ARG A 160 11.36 7.08 -35.26
C ARG A 160 10.22 6.73 -34.32
N GLU A 161 9.96 5.44 -34.17
CA GLU A 161 8.95 4.93 -33.23
C GLU A 161 9.54 4.83 -31.80
N ASP A 162 8.68 4.97 -30.78
CA ASP A 162 8.99 4.71 -29.36
C ASP A 162 10.30 5.35 -28.80
N VAL A 163 10.64 6.55 -29.26
CA VAL A 163 11.83 7.28 -28.79
C VAL A 163 11.66 7.66 -27.33
N PRO A 164 12.55 7.25 -26.40
CA PRO A 164 12.50 7.69 -25.00
C PRO A 164 12.86 9.17 -24.92
N LEU A 165 11.88 10.06 -24.89
CA LEU A 165 12.07 11.51 -24.92
C LEU A 165 12.67 12.03 -23.61
N VAL A 166 12.02 11.68 -22.50
CA VAL A 166 12.36 12.18 -21.17
C VAL A 166 12.31 11.09 -20.10
N THR A 167 13.14 11.24 -19.07
CA THR A 167 13.06 10.46 -17.83
C THR A 167 12.73 11.34 -16.63
N PHE A 168 12.12 10.72 -15.61
CA PHE A 168 11.69 11.36 -14.37
C PHE A 168 11.80 10.38 -13.20
N THR A 169 11.79 10.88 -11.97
CA THR A 169 11.79 10.05 -10.75
C THR A 169 10.37 9.65 -10.37
N VAL A 170 10.15 8.36 -10.12
CA VAL A 170 8.87 7.81 -9.66
C VAL A 170 8.79 7.92 -8.14
N ALA A 171 7.70 8.52 -7.67
CA ALA A 171 7.32 8.66 -6.27
C ALA A 171 5.85 8.21 -6.09
N ARG A 172 5.35 8.17 -4.84
CA ARG A 172 3.99 7.69 -4.53
C ARG A 172 2.87 8.58 -5.09
N ASP A 173 3.19 9.83 -5.40
CA ASP A 173 2.32 10.89 -5.87
C ASP A 173 2.42 11.16 -7.38
N THR A 174 3.36 10.52 -8.08
CA THR A 174 3.60 10.68 -9.54
C THR A 174 2.34 10.49 -10.40
N THR A 175 1.39 9.65 -9.98
CA THR A 175 0.13 9.37 -10.71
C THR A 175 -1.08 10.18 -10.21
N THR A 176 -0.86 11.18 -9.35
CA THR A 176 -1.94 11.98 -8.72
C THR A 176 -2.21 13.33 -9.38
N GLY A 177 -1.56 13.63 -10.52
CA GLY A 177 -1.61 14.92 -11.21
C GLY A 177 -0.62 15.96 -10.67
N VAL A 178 0.30 15.57 -9.78
CA VAL A 178 1.36 16.45 -9.27
C VAL A 178 2.47 16.59 -10.33
N PRO A 179 2.87 17.81 -10.73
CA PRO A 179 3.93 18.03 -11.71
C PRO A 179 5.29 17.47 -11.23
N THR A 180 5.78 16.45 -11.92
CA THR A 180 7.05 15.76 -11.64
C THR A 180 8.13 16.25 -12.60
N ALA A 181 9.30 16.67 -12.09
CA ALA A 181 10.39 17.18 -12.91
C ALA A 181 10.93 16.11 -13.88
N ALA A 182 11.16 16.50 -15.13
CA ALA A 182 11.58 15.60 -16.22
C ALA A 182 12.83 16.13 -16.95
N LYS A 183 13.70 15.21 -17.37
CA LYS A 183 14.96 15.52 -18.08
C LYS A 183 15.03 14.83 -19.44
N LEU A 184 15.52 15.55 -20.44
CA LEU A 184 15.69 15.06 -21.81
C LEU A 184 16.74 13.95 -21.88
N THR A 185 16.46 12.85 -22.59
CA THR A 185 17.46 11.79 -22.83
C THR A 185 18.39 12.13 -24.01
N GLU A 186 19.43 11.33 -24.22
CA GLU A 186 20.27 11.42 -25.42
C GLU A 186 19.51 11.10 -26.73
N GLN A 187 18.43 10.31 -26.67
CA GLN A 187 17.60 10.01 -27.83
C GLN A 187 16.56 11.13 -28.07
N GLY A 188 15.96 11.66 -27.00
CA GLY A 188 15.13 12.86 -27.06
C GLY A 188 15.88 14.06 -27.62
N ALA A 189 17.15 14.26 -27.22
CA ALA A 189 18.03 15.28 -27.78
C ALA A 189 18.14 15.20 -29.32
N LYS A 190 18.20 13.99 -29.88
CA LYS A 190 18.29 13.77 -31.34
C LYS A 190 16.96 14.04 -32.04
N ALA A 191 15.82 13.72 -31.42
CA ALA A 191 14.49 14.08 -31.93
C ALA A 191 14.26 15.61 -31.95
N PHE A 192 14.92 16.37 -31.08
CA PHE A 192 15.00 17.85 -31.15
C PHE A 192 16.25 18.34 -31.90
N ALA A 193 16.71 17.60 -32.92
CA ALA A 193 17.80 17.95 -33.84
C ALA A 193 19.12 18.39 -33.15
N GLY A 194 19.38 17.91 -31.93
CA GLY A 194 20.56 18.24 -31.13
C GLY A 194 20.55 19.63 -30.48
N PHE A 195 19.46 20.41 -30.59
CA PHE A 195 19.39 21.77 -30.01
C PHE A 195 19.42 21.80 -28.47
N TYR A 196 19.13 20.67 -27.82
CA TYR A 196 19.17 20.52 -26.37
C TYR A 196 20.04 19.31 -26.01
N ALA A 197 20.91 19.46 -25.00
CA ALA A 197 21.76 18.38 -24.53
C ALA A 197 20.95 17.35 -23.70
N ALA A 198 21.45 16.11 -23.62
CA ALA A 198 20.95 15.14 -22.64
C ALA A 198 21.06 15.71 -21.21
N GLY A 199 20.08 15.42 -20.35
CA GLY A 199 19.98 15.96 -18.99
C GLY A 199 19.36 17.35 -18.89
N THR A 200 19.08 18.04 -20.02
CA THR A 200 18.35 19.31 -20.06
C THR A 200 16.99 19.19 -19.39
N ASP A 201 16.67 20.11 -18.49
CA ASP A 201 15.35 20.19 -17.86
C ASP A 201 14.26 20.52 -18.89
N MET A 202 13.24 19.67 -18.94
CA MET A 202 12.04 19.83 -19.76
C MET A 202 10.89 20.34 -18.89
N ASP A 203 9.73 20.63 -19.47
CA ASP A 203 8.56 20.94 -18.65
C ASP A 203 8.18 19.70 -17.81
N PRO A 204 7.70 19.87 -16.56
CA PRO A 204 7.34 18.76 -15.70
C PRO A 204 6.14 17.99 -16.26
N LEU A 205 6.08 16.71 -15.93
CA LEU A 205 5.01 15.78 -16.30
C LEU A 205 3.99 15.73 -15.17
N ALA A 206 2.73 16.08 -15.42
CA ALA A 206 1.63 15.82 -14.49
C ALA A 206 0.80 14.64 -15.01
N VAL A 207 0.99 13.48 -14.39
CA VAL A 207 0.28 12.24 -14.76
C VAL A 207 -0.83 12.01 -13.75
N LEU A 208 -2.07 11.86 -14.23
CA LEU A 208 -3.23 11.58 -13.40
C LEU A 208 -3.82 10.23 -13.82
N LEU A 209 -3.80 9.23 -12.93
CA LEU A 209 -4.47 7.95 -13.15
C LEU A 209 -5.52 7.70 -12.07
N LYS A 210 -6.66 7.16 -12.48
CA LYS A 210 -7.81 6.83 -11.63
C LYS A 210 -8.40 5.49 -12.06
N GLN A 211 -9.05 4.84 -11.10
CA GLN A 211 -9.99 3.76 -11.38
C GLN A 211 -11.38 4.32 -11.13
N SER A 212 -12.28 4.15 -12.09
CA SER A 212 -13.69 4.38 -11.88
C SER A 212 -14.19 3.30 -10.93
N PRO A 213 -14.94 3.64 -9.86
CA PRO A 213 -15.50 2.63 -8.97
C PRO A 213 -16.44 1.75 -9.80
N ALA A 214 -16.30 0.42 -9.68
CA ALA A 214 -17.13 -0.52 -10.41
C ALA A 214 -18.61 -0.25 -10.12
N SER A 215 -19.32 0.30 -11.10
CA SER A 215 -20.74 0.60 -10.96
C SER A 215 -21.48 -0.71 -10.69
N PRO A 216 -22.25 -0.82 -9.58
CA PRO A 216 -22.98 -2.03 -9.27
C PRO A 216 -24.11 -2.21 -10.29
N SER A 217 -23.81 -2.99 -11.34
CA SER A 217 -24.80 -3.35 -12.35
C SER A 217 -25.95 -4.07 -11.68
N ALA A 218 -27.13 -3.44 -11.66
CA ALA A 218 -28.31 -3.94 -10.99
C ALA A 218 -28.93 -5.12 -11.76
N SER A 219 -28.35 -6.31 -11.60
CA SER A 219 -28.94 -7.56 -12.11
C SER A 219 -30.27 -7.86 -11.41
N ASP A 220 -31.35 -7.82 -12.20
CA ASP A 220 -32.60 -8.55 -12.01
C ASP A 220 -33.17 -8.62 -10.59
N SER A 221 -33.68 -7.48 -10.11
CA SER A 221 -34.69 -7.50 -9.05
C SER A 221 -36.00 -8.05 -9.63
N ALA A 222 -36.16 -9.37 -9.56
CA ALA A 222 -37.37 -10.08 -10.00
C ALA A 222 -38.56 -9.73 -9.09
N ALA A 223 -39.28 -8.67 -9.45
CA ALA A 223 -40.48 -8.23 -8.73
C ALA A 223 -41.64 -9.24 -8.90
N PRO A 224 -42.30 -9.68 -7.81
CA PRO A 224 -43.46 -10.56 -7.91
C PRO A 224 -44.69 -9.78 -8.38
N SER A 225 -45.23 -10.13 -9.55
CA SER A 225 -46.47 -9.54 -10.10
C SER A 225 -47.70 -9.89 -9.27
N ALA A 226 -48.01 -9.06 -8.26
CA ALA A 226 -49.28 -9.13 -7.53
C ALA A 226 -50.41 -8.52 -8.37
N SER A 227 -51.31 -9.37 -8.87
CA SER A 227 -52.49 -8.93 -9.64
C SER A 227 -53.53 -8.26 -8.75
N SER A 228 -53.95 -7.04 -9.11
CA SER A 228 -55.27 -6.53 -8.75
C SER A 228 -55.77 -5.47 -9.74
N SER A 229 -57.01 -5.62 -10.16
CA SER A 229 -57.83 -4.66 -10.91
C SER A 229 -59.26 -4.85 -10.42
N PRO A 230 -60.03 -3.78 -10.19
CA PRO A 230 -61.03 -3.47 -11.22
C PRO A 230 -61.41 -1.98 -11.40
N SER A 231 -61.65 -1.63 -12.67
CA SER A 231 -62.72 -0.75 -13.17
C SER A 231 -62.78 0.75 -12.81
N GLY A 232 -62.96 1.59 -13.85
CA GLY A 232 -63.33 3.00 -13.77
C GLY A 232 -63.39 3.66 -15.16
N ALA A 233 -64.56 4.16 -15.59
CA ALA A 233 -64.79 4.77 -16.90
C ALA A 233 -64.43 6.29 -16.93
N GLY A 234 -64.26 6.97 -18.06
CA GLY A 234 -64.31 6.55 -19.48
C GLY A 234 -64.44 7.74 -20.44
N SER A 235 -64.67 7.47 -21.74
CA SER A 235 -64.81 8.42 -22.88
C SER A 235 -63.56 9.23 -23.29
N GLY A 236 -63.25 9.42 -24.58
CA GLY A 236 -63.96 8.93 -25.77
C GLY A 236 -63.15 9.02 -27.09
N SER A 237 -63.59 8.23 -28.08
CA SER A 237 -63.15 8.19 -29.49
C SER A 237 -64.24 8.85 -30.38
N PRO A 238 -64.25 8.81 -31.74
CA PRO A 238 -63.42 8.10 -32.74
C PRO A 238 -62.61 9.11 -33.60
N SER A 239 -62.24 8.99 -34.90
CA SER A 239 -62.45 8.11 -36.08
C SER A 239 -61.36 8.48 -37.11
N VAL A 240 -60.91 7.73 -38.14
CA VAL A 240 -60.85 6.32 -38.59
C VAL A 240 -59.53 6.22 -39.43
N SER A 241 -59.08 5.20 -40.17
CA SER A 241 -59.53 3.88 -40.72
C SER A 241 -58.23 3.07 -41.04
N ALA A 242 -58.18 1.86 -41.60
CA ALA A 242 -58.99 0.63 -41.61
C ALA A 242 -58.55 -0.22 -42.84
N SER A 243 -57.87 -1.36 -42.62
CA SER A 243 -57.88 -2.61 -43.42
C SER A 243 -56.83 -3.56 -42.81
N ALA A 244 -57.04 -4.81 -42.37
CA ALA A 244 -57.92 -5.91 -42.78
C ALA A 244 -57.58 -6.47 -44.18
N SER A 245 -57.28 -7.75 -44.43
CA SER A 245 -57.02 -8.95 -43.58
C SER A 245 -55.94 -9.82 -44.30
N THR A 246 -55.76 -11.15 -44.26
CA THR A 246 -56.51 -12.34 -43.77
C THR A 246 -55.56 -13.59 -43.75
N SER A 247 -56.10 -14.77 -43.41
CA SER A 247 -55.61 -16.13 -43.75
C SER A 247 -54.60 -16.82 -42.81
N ALA A 248 -54.64 -18.16 -42.79
CA ALA A 248 -54.12 -19.00 -41.70
C ALA A 248 -53.84 -20.46 -42.12
N SER A 249 -53.34 -21.25 -41.15
CA SER A 249 -53.38 -22.72 -41.04
C SER A 249 -52.27 -23.58 -41.69
N SER A 250 -51.75 -24.51 -40.87
CA SER A 250 -51.04 -25.77 -41.19
C SER A 250 -49.69 -25.68 -41.95
N ALA A 251 -48.69 -26.54 -41.72
CA ALA A 251 -48.67 -27.83 -41.02
C ALA A 251 -47.32 -28.15 -40.33
N ALA A 252 -47.33 -29.14 -39.43
CA ALA A 252 -46.17 -29.97 -39.05
C ALA A 252 -46.32 -31.35 -39.74
N PRO A 253 -45.31 -32.27 -39.84
CA PRO A 253 -44.57 -32.77 -38.68
C PRO A 253 -43.09 -33.25 -38.89
N SER A 254 -42.46 -33.64 -37.77
CA SER A 254 -41.44 -34.70 -37.58
C SER A 254 -40.15 -34.78 -38.42
N GLY A 255 -39.00 -34.73 -37.74
CA GLY A 255 -37.69 -35.21 -38.24
C GLY A 255 -36.54 -35.02 -37.24
N SER A 256 -35.97 -36.12 -36.72
CA SER A 256 -34.85 -36.16 -35.75
C SER A 256 -34.15 -37.53 -35.87
N PRO A 257 -32.87 -37.75 -35.48
CA PRO A 257 -31.89 -36.84 -34.85
C PRO A 257 -30.55 -36.71 -35.61
N SER A 258 -29.64 -35.84 -35.14
CA SER A 258 -28.18 -36.08 -35.24
C SER A 258 -27.38 -35.34 -34.16
N ALA A 259 -26.12 -35.73 -33.98
CA ALA A 259 -25.35 -35.58 -32.74
C ALA A 259 -24.49 -34.30 -32.61
N THR A 260 -24.36 -33.85 -31.35
CA THR A 260 -23.13 -33.36 -30.70
C THR A 260 -22.29 -32.24 -31.34
N VAL A 261 -22.29 -31.06 -30.70
CA VAL A 261 -21.07 -30.49 -30.06
C VAL A 261 -21.49 -29.80 -28.75
N SER A 262 -20.96 -30.25 -27.61
CA SER A 262 -21.06 -29.52 -26.35
C SER A 262 -19.93 -28.50 -26.25
N THR A 263 -20.22 -27.21 -26.44
CA THR A 263 -19.31 -26.15 -26.02
C THR A 263 -19.42 -25.98 -24.50
N PRO A 264 -18.31 -25.90 -23.75
CA PRO A 264 -18.38 -25.68 -22.30
C PRO A 264 -18.95 -24.29 -22.02
N ALA A 265 -19.82 -24.19 -21.02
CA ALA A 265 -20.31 -22.90 -20.55
C ALA A 265 -19.11 -22.03 -20.15
N SER A 266 -19.02 -20.82 -20.71
CA SER A 266 -17.99 -19.86 -20.32
C SER A 266 -18.21 -19.49 -18.86
N ALA A 267 -17.31 -19.96 -17.98
CA ALA A 267 -17.40 -19.69 -16.56
C ALA A 267 -17.32 -18.18 -16.35
N SER A 268 -18.36 -17.60 -15.74
CA SER A 268 -18.44 -16.16 -15.49
C SER A 268 -17.20 -15.70 -14.71
N ALA A 269 -16.32 -14.96 -15.37
CA ALA A 269 -15.16 -14.38 -14.71
C ALA A 269 -15.65 -13.48 -13.58
N THR A 270 -15.32 -13.82 -12.34
CA THR A 270 -15.71 -13.04 -11.17
C THR A 270 -15.15 -11.63 -11.31
N GLN A 271 -16.03 -10.63 -11.22
CA GLN A 271 -15.67 -9.21 -11.25
C GLN A 271 -14.52 -8.97 -10.26
N GLY A 272 -13.40 -8.46 -10.75
CA GLY A 272 -12.19 -8.30 -9.94
C GLY A 272 -12.43 -7.32 -8.80
N SER A 273 -12.31 -7.77 -7.55
CA SER A 273 -12.35 -6.87 -6.40
C SER A 273 -11.18 -5.89 -6.48
N SER A 274 -11.45 -4.60 -6.30
CA SER A 274 -10.41 -3.57 -6.11
C SER A 274 -9.71 -3.69 -4.74
N GLU A 275 -9.77 -4.87 -4.13
CA GLU A 275 -9.40 -5.17 -2.75
C GLU A 275 -8.78 -6.58 -2.71
N LEU A 276 -7.55 -6.65 -2.24
CA LEU A 276 -6.74 -7.85 -2.03
C LEU A 276 -6.84 -8.26 -0.56
N ALA A 277 -7.23 -9.51 -0.29
CA ALA A 277 -7.32 -10.01 1.07
C ALA A 277 -5.93 -10.27 1.68
N VAL A 278 -5.65 -9.71 2.84
CA VAL A 278 -4.54 -10.13 3.70
C VAL A 278 -4.95 -11.44 4.35
N VAL A 279 -4.16 -12.50 4.13
CA VAL A 279 -4.51 -13.88 4.51
C VAL A 279 -3.56 -14.52 5.52
N ASP A 280 -2.36 -13.95 5.70
CA ASP A 280 -1.49 -14.16 6.86
C ASP A 280 -0.55 -12.94 7.00
N GLY A 281 0.24 -12.88 8.08
CA GLY A 281 1.27 -11.88 8.29
C GLY A 281 1.81 -11.83 9.70
N ARG A 282 2.79 -10.94 9.92
CA ARG A 282 3.46 -10.72 11.19
C ARG A 282 3.64 -9.23 11.49
N LEU A 283 3.48 -8.87 12.75
CA LEU A 283 3.86 -7.59 13.34
C LEU A 283 4.94 -7.86 14.38
N ASP A 284 6.11 -7.25 14.24
CA ASP A 284 7.22 -7.23 15.20
C ASP A 284 7.26 -5.81 15.81
N TRP A 285 6.91 -5.65 17.09
CA TRP A 285 6.91 -4.34 17.77
C TRP A 285 7.16 -4.43 19.28
N GLY A 286 8.33 -3.97 19.73
CA GLY A 286 8.75 -4.02 21.13
C GLY A 286 8.00 -3.10 22.11
N VAL A 287 7.05 -2.30 21.64
CA VAL A 287 6.41 -1.20 22.38
C VAL A 287 7.38 -0.02 22.62
N LYS A 288 8.19 -0.05 23.68
CA LYS A 288 9.27 0.91 23.94
C LYS A 288 10.34 0.32 24.85
N GLU A 289 11.61 0.39 24.45
CA GLU A 289 12.73 -0.26 25.15
C GLU A 289 12.90 0.25 26.59
N GLY A 290 12.82 1.58 26.79
CA GLY A 290 12.81 2.20 28.12
C GLY A 290 11.67 1.70 29.02
N PHE A 291 10.48 1.44 28.45
CA PHE A 291 9.34 0.90 29.20
C PHE A 291 9.55 -0.58 29.55
N ARG A 292 10.04 -1.41 28.61
CA ARG A 292 10.42 -2.81 28.90
C ARG A 292 11.40 -2.91 30.06
N ARG A 293 12.50 -2.13 30.00
CA ARG A 293 13.54 -2.08 31.05
C ARG A 293 13.02 -1.58 32.41
N TYR A 294 12.03 -0.69 32.41
CA TYR A 294 11.37 -0.24 33.64
C TYR A 294 10.50 -1.33 34.27
N VAL A 295 9.69 -2.02 33.46
CA VAL A 295 8.77 -3.09 33.91
C VAL A 295 9.57 -4.27 34.49
N THR A 296 10.55 -4.81 33.77
CA THR A 296 11.37 -5.94 34.26
C THR A 296 12.51 -5.51 35.21
N GLY A 297 12.73 -4.21 35.37
CA GLY A 297 13.80 -3.65 36.18
C GLY A 297 13.54 -3.67 37.70
N PRO A 298 14.55 -3.29 38.50
CA PRO A 298 14.49 -3.35 39.98
C PRO A 298 13.49 -2.39 40.63
N ILE A 299 12.93 -1.46 39.84
CA ILE A 299 11.95 -0.45 40.27
C ILE A 299 10.54 -1.06 40.27
N ALA A 300 10.02 -1.48 39.11
CA ALA A 300 8.67 -2.07 39.03
C ALA A 300 8.65 -3.56 39.42
N ARG A 301 9.79 -4.26 39.34
CA ARG A 301 9.95 -5.70 39.69
C ARG A 301 8.88 -6.58 39.05
N GLY A 302 8.57 -6.26 37.81
CA GLY A 302 7.45 -6.75 37.06
C GLY A 302 7.78 -7.91 36.13
N LYS A 303 6.80 -8.23 35.29
CA LYS A 303 6.90 -9.25 34.24
C LYS A 303 6.11 -8.82 33.01
N VAL A 304 6.40 -9.50 31.90
CA VAL A 304 5.65 -9.37 30.65
C VAL A 304 5.05 -10.74 30.33
N GLU A 305 3.74 -10.76 30.07
CA GLU A 305 2.97 -11.95 29.71
C GLU A 305 2.49 -11.79 28.27
N PHE A 306 2.64 -12.83 27.45
CA PHE A 306 2.10 -12.84 26.08
C PHE A 306 0.87 -13.75 26.00
N GLY A 307 -0.10 -13.39 25.16
CA GLY A 307 -1.33 -14.14 24.95
C GLY A 307 -1.72 -14.26 23.48
N GLY A 308 -2.73 -15.08 23.20
CA GLY A 308 -3.34 -15.19 21.86
C GLY A 308 -2.40 -15.61 20.72
N GLY A 309 -1.29 -16.30 21.02
CA GLY A 309 -0.29 -16.72 20.03
C GLY A 309 0.91 -15.78 19.89
N ALA A 310 0.94 -14.64 20.58
CA ALA A 310 2.10 -13.76 20.61
C ALA A 310 3.27 -14.37 21.40
N ALA A 311 4.50 -14.03 21.00
CA ALA A 311 5.74 -14.35 21.73
C ALA A 311 6.84 -13.36 21.34
N ASP A 312 7.74 -13.02 22.27
CA ASP A 312 8.89 -12.11 22.03
C ASP A 312 8.53 -10.80 21.31
N TYR A 313 7.38 -10.20 21.64
CA TYR A 313 6.84 -8.99 21.00
C TYR A 313 6.52 -9.13 19.50
N ARG A 314 6.23 -10.36 19.08
CA ARG A 314 5.72 -10.72 17.75
C ARG A 314 4.27 -11.15 17.82
N PHE A 315 3.49 -10.70 16.85
CA PHE A 315 2.06 -10.94 16.68
C PHE A 315 1.83 -11.50 15.28
N GLY A 316 0.97 -12.50 15.12
CA GLY A 316 0.89 -13.33 13.89
C GLY A 316 -0.52 -13.45 13.31
N GLY A 317 -0.70 -14.24 12.25
CA GLY A 317 -2.03 -14.53 11.71
C GLY A 317 -2.76 -13.28 11.23
N ALA A 318 -2.08 -12.41 10.48
CA ALA A 318 -2.68 -11.16 10.02
C ALA A 318 -3.86 -11.43 9.07
N THR A 319 -4.97 -10.72 9.28
CA THR A 319 -6.16 -10.79 8.43
C THR A 319 -6.63 -9.39 8.07
N GLY A 320 -7.34 -9.26 6.95
CA GLY A 320 -7.92 -7.98 6.51
C GLY A 320 -7.74 -7.75 5.01
N SER A 321 -7.38 -6.54 4.61
CA SER A 321 -7.36 -6.16 3.20
C SER A 321 -6.40 -5.01 2.83
N TYR A 322 -6.10 -4.94 1.54
CA TYR A 322 -5.42 -3.85 0.85
C TYR A 322 -6.25 -3.42 -0.37
N HIS A 323 -6.69 -2.17 -0.40
CA HIS A 323 -7.50 -1.62 -1.49
C HIS A 323 -6.58 -1.02 -2.57
N THR A 324 -6.53 -1.65 -3.74
CA THR A 324 -5.54 -1.38 -4.79
C THR A 324 -5.59 0.06 -5.34
N GLY A 325 -6.79 0.61 -5.56
CA GLY A 325 -6.99 1.95 -6.12
C GLY A 325 -6.86 3.11 -5.12
N THR A 326 -6.83 2.86 -3.81
CA THR A 326 -6.63 3.90 -2.77
C THR A 326 -5.35 3.71 -1.95
N HIS A 327 -4.64 2.61 -2.20
CA HIS A 327 -3.52 2.10 -1.41
C HIS A 327 -3.81 1.94 0.09
N ALA A 328 -5.08 1.89 0.49
CA ALA A 328 -5.47 1.76 1.88
C ALA A 328 -5.20 0.32 2.38
N VAL A 329 -4.65 0.20 3.60
CA VAL A 329 -4.39 -1.09 4.26
C VAL A 329 -5.16 -1.14 5.57
N LYS A 330 -5.89 -2.23 5.77
CA LYS A 330 -6.44 -2.64 7.06
C LYS A 330 -5.95 -4.06 7.36
N ALA A 331 -4.98 -4.21 8.25
CA ALA A 331 -4.52 -5.51 8.73
C ALA A 331 -4.71 -5.61 10.24
N ASP A 332 -5.21 -6.74 10.72
CA ASP A 332 -5.48 -7.04 12.12
C ASP A 332 -4.76 -8.34 12.51
N PHE A 333 -3.98 -8.30 13.60
CA PHE A 333 -3.07 -9.37 14.03
C PHE A 333 -3.60 -10.08 15.28
N THR A 334 -3.30 -11.38 15.38
CA THR A 334 -3.60 -12.18 16.57
C THR A 334 -2.53 -12.01 17.64
N GLY A 335 -2.98 -11.99 18.90
CA GLY A 335 -2.13 -11.95 20.08
C GLY A 335 -2.32 -10.74 20.97
N SER A 336 -1.65 -10.78 22.12
CA SER A 336 -1.63 -9.70 23.12
C SER A 336 -0.32 -9.69 23.91
N VAL A 337 0.01 -8.53 24.48
CA VAL A 337 1.12 -8.36 25.42
C VAL A 337 0.63 -7.60 26.65
N ARG A 338 0.91 -8.14 27.83
CA ARG A 338 0.52 -7.61 29.13
C ARG A 338 1.73 -7.31 29.98
N PHE A 339 1.84 -6.08 30.43
CA PHE A 339 2.88 -5.59 31.33
C PHE A 339 2.31 -5.55 32.75
N LEU A 340 3.00 -6.17 33.70
CA LEU A 340 2.66 -6.18 35.12
C LEU A 340 3.82 -5.62 35.93
N GLY A 341 3.56 -4.73 36.89
CA GLY A 341 4.60 -4.12 37.73
C GLY A 341 4.04 -3.48 39.00
N HIS A 342 4.92 -3.16 39.95
CA HIS A 342 4.58 -2.69 41.30
C HIS A 342 3.63 -3.66 42.00
N GLN A 343 4.14 -4.86 42.31
CA GLN A 343 3.35 -5.85 43.04
C GLN A 343 3.08 -5.39 44.47
N THR A 344 1.80 -5.31 44.82
CA THR A 344 1.28 -4.95 46.13
C THR A 344 1.37 -6.14 47.11
N ALA A 345 1.31 -5.86 48.41
CA ALA A 345 1.28 -6.90 49.45
C ALA A 345 0.05 -7.84 49.34
N GLY A 346 -1.03 -7.41 48.66
CA GLY A 346 -2.19 -8.24 48.33
C GLY A 346 -2.04 -9.09 47.06
N GLY A 347 -0.85 -9.16 46.47
CA GLY A 347 -0.53 -9.99 45.31
C GLY A 347 -0.91 -9.39 43.94
N GLY A 348 -1.82 -8.41 43.90
CA GLY A 348 -2.15 -7.62 42.71
C GLY A 348 -1.08 -6.58 42.36
N TYR A 349 -1.20 -5.93 41.21
CA TYR A 349 -0.20 -5.01 40.64
C TYR A 349 -0.78 -3.59 40.48
N GLU A 350 0.00 -2.54 40.77
CA GLU A 350 -0.41 -1.15 40.50
C GLU A 350 -0.31 -0.81 39.01
N LEU A 351 0.68 -1.38 38.31
CA LEU A 351 0.81 -1.35 36.86
C LEU A 351 0.30 -2.67 36.30
N ASP A 352 -0.82 -2.61 35.57
CA ASP A 352 -1.36 -3.72 34.77
C ASP A 352 -1.81 -3.11 33.44
N THR A 353 -1.10 -3.39 32.35
CA THR A 353 -1.38 -2.77 31.04
C THR A 353 -1.31 -3.82 29.94
N THR A 354 -2.45 -4.11 29.34
CA THR A 354 -2.59 -5.09 28.25
C THR A 354 -2.86 -4.38 26.94
N PHE A 355 -2.02 -4.65 25.93
CA PHE A 355 -2.27 -4.33 24.53
C PHE A 355 -2.77 -5.60 23.82
N GLY A 356 -3.87 -5.50 23.09
CA GLY A 356 -4.47 -6.58 22.30
C GLY A 356 -5.09 -6.05 21.01
N ALA A 357 -5.60 -6.95 20.16
CA ALA A 357 -6.21 -6.58 18.87
C ALA A 357 -5.35 -5.59 18.07
N LEU A 358 -4.03 -5.84 18.02
CA LEU A 358 -3.10 -4.95 17.33
C LEU A 358 -3.38 -4.96 15.83
N GLY A 359 -3.34 -3.80 15.20
CA GLY A 359 -3.65 -3.65 13.79
C GLY A 359 -2.84 -2.55 13.14
N VAL A 360 -2.70 -2.64 11.82
CA VAL A 360 -2.16 -1.57 10.98
C VAL A 360 -3.31 -0.93 10.21
N ARG A 361 -3.31 0.40 10.17
CA ARG A 361 -4.21 1.23 9.37
C ARG A 361 -3.38 2.15 8.51
N ILE A 362 -3.54 2.10 7.19
CA ILE A 362 -2.94 3.04 6.25
C ILE A 362 -4.08 3.58 5.41
N ASP A 363 -4.29 4.89 5.43
CA ASP A 363 -5.30 5.58 4.63
C ASP A 363 -4.85 7.03 4.34
N ARG A 364 -5.73 7.84 3.74
CA ARG A 364 -5.42 9.25 3.40
C ARG A 364 -5.15 10.16 4.61
N THR A 365 -5.47 9.72 5.83
CA THR A 365 -5.13 10.41 7.10
C THR A 365 -3.75 10.02 7.66
N GLY A 366 -3.07 9.04 7.05
CA GLY A 366 -1.73 8.59 7.41
C GLY A 366 -1.63 7.08 7.67
N ALA A 367 -0.50 6.68 8.25
CA ALA A 367 -0.23 5.31 8.67
C ALA A 367 -0.16 5.23 10.21
N TYR A 368 -0.83 4.24 10.78
CA TYR A 368 -0.99 4.08 12.22
C TYR A 368 -0.91 2.61 12.64
N LEU A 369 -0.27 2.39 13.79
CA LEU A 369 -0.47 1.18 14.60
C LEU A 369 -1.65 1.46 15.53
N VAL A 370 -2.69 0.61 15.44
CA VAL A 370 -3.85 0.62 16.35
C VAL A 370 -3.79 -0.55 17.32
N ALA A 371 -4.42 -0.42 18.49
CA ALA A 371 -4.65 -1.52 19.43
C ALA A 371 -5.86 -1.25 20.33
N ASP A 372 -6.43 -2.32 20.88
CA ASP A 372 -7.20 -2.26 22.12
C ASP A 372 -6.21 -2.20 23.29
N VAL A 373 -6.47 -1.34 24.27
CA VAL A 373 -5.65 -1.23 25.48
C VAL A 373 -6.52 -1.25 26.72
N THR A 374 -6.14 -2.05 27.71
CA THR A 374 -6.67 -1.96 29.07
C THR A 374 -5.53 -1.63 30.02
N ALA A 375 -5.58 -0.44 30.64
CA ALA A 375 -4.52 0.10 31.46
C ALA A 375 -5.03 0.44 32.87
N ARG A 376 -4.44 -0.19 33.89
CA ARG A 376 -4.69 0.10 35.30
C ARG A 376 -3.82 1.27 35.76
N SER A 377 -4.48 2.28 36.30
CA SER A 377 -3.88 3.44 36.93
C SER A 377 -3.49 3.14 38.38
N ARG A 378 -2.51 3.88 38.89
CA ARG A 378 -2.00 3.78 40.26
C ARG A 378 -3.05 4.10 41.34
N ASP A 379 -4.08 4.87 40.99
CA ASP A 379 -5.24 5.13 41.85
C ASP A 379 -6.30 4.01 41.85
N GLY A 380 -6.00 2.88 41.19
CA GLY A 380 -6.86 1.70 41.13
C GLY A 380 -8.00 1.78 40.11
N LYS A 381 -8.10 2.86 39.32
CA LYS A 381 -9.00 2.92 38.16
C LYS A 381 -8.42 2.10 36.99
N THR A 382 -9.30 1.64 36.11
CA THR A 382 -8.91 1.02 34.84
C THR A 382 -9.43 1.90 33.70
N ALA A 383 -8.55 2.30 32.79
CA ALA A 383 -8.90 2.91 31.52
C ALA A 383 -8.92 1.84 30.43
N THR A 384 -9.85 1.97 29.48
CA THR A 384 -9.92 1.11 28.29
C THR A 384 -9.99 1.98 27.04
N LEU A 385 -9.16 1.64 26.05
CA LEU A 385 -9.14 2.20 24.71
C LEU A 385 -9.49 1.08 23.73
N SER A 386 -10.22 1.39 22.65
CA SER A 386 -10.62 0.39 21.65
C SER A 386 -10.29 0.87 20.24
N ALA A 387 -9.57 0.05 19.47
CA ALA A 387 -9.02 0.37 18.14
C ALA A 387 -8.24 1.70 18.06
N ALA A 388 -7.68 2.16 19.19
CA ALA A 388 -7.05 3.47 19.33
C ALA A 388 -5.74 3.56 18.54
N ARG A 389 -5.46 4.71 17.92
CA ARG A 389 -4.27 5.00 17.11
C ARG A 389 -3.04 5.20 17.98
N ILE A 390 -2.54 4.12 18.61
CA ILE A 390 -1.42 4.16 19.57
C ILE A 390 -0.19 4.87 19.01
N ALA A 391 0.22 4.56 17.77
CA ALA A 391 1.39 5.18 17.16
C ALA A 391 1.13 5.63 15.72
N ARG A 392 1.65 6.80 15.35
CA ARG A 392 1.79 7.22 13.95
C ARG A 392 3.09 6.66 13.37
N LEU A 393 3.01 6.08 12.19
CA LEU A 393 4.10 5.37 11.51
C LEU A 393 4.66 6.24 10.38
N ASP A 394 5.98 6.45 10.33
CA ASP A 394 6.63 7.20 9.26
C ASP A 394 7.02 6.29 8.09
N LEU A 395 6.15 6.24 7.07
CA LEU A 395 6.40 5.48 5.85
C LEU A 395 7.35 6.18 4.85
N SER A 396 7.90 7.37 5.15
CA SER A 396 8.79 8.10 4.21
C SER A 396 10.08 7.34 3.90
N ARG A 397 10.59 6.56 4.87
CA ARG A 397 11.77 5.69 4.74
C ARG A 397 11.43 4.22 4.52
N ALA A 398 10.14 3.87 4.56
CA ALA A 398 9.69 2.50 4.40
C ALA A 398 9.69 2.11 2.93
N ASN A 399 10.77 1.47 2.48
CA ASN A 399 10.78 0.74 1.22
C ASN A 399 10.03 -0.59 1.40
N PRO A 400 8.82 -0.78 0.83
CA PRO A 400 8.19 -2.08 0.83
C PRO A 400 9.08 -3.06 0.07
N ALA A 401 9.29 -4.26 0.64
CA ALA A 401 9.94 -5.38 -0.02
C ALA A 401 8.87 -6.39 -0.47
N PRO A 402 8.28 -6.23 -1.67
CA PRO A 402 7.38 -7.21 -2.27
C PRO A 402 8.17 -8.40 -2.81
N ALA A 403 7.86 -9.61 -2.35
CA ALA A 403 8.43 -10.85 -2.84
C ALA A 403 7.42 -12.00 -2.67
N GLY A 404 7.09 -12.71 -3.76
CA GLY A 404 6.29 -13.94 -3.70
C GLY A 404 4.90 -13.79 -3.03
N GLY A 405 4.23 -12.65 -3.21
CA GLY A 405 2.93 -12.36 -2.56
C GLY A 405 3.02 -11.82 -1.13
N VAL A 406 4.23 -11.65 -0.59
CA VAL A 406 4.51 -11.04 0.72
C VAL A 406 5.01 -9.61 0.54
N VAL A 407 4.53 -8.67 1.35
CA VAL A 407 5.04 -7.29 1.44
C VAL A 407 5.58 -7.05 2.84
N THR A 408 6.86 -6.69 2.96
CA THR A 408 7.47 -6.30 4.25
C THR A 408 7.81 -4.82 4.31
N LEU A 409 7.39 -4.15 5.40
CA LEU A 409 7.77 -2.81 5.81
C LEU A 409 8.69 -2.94 7.04
N SER A 410 10.00 -2.81 6.84
CA SER A 410 11.00 -3.04 7.90
C SER A 410 11.36 -1.77 8.68
N GLY A 411 11.39 -1.85 10.01
CA GLY A 411 11.99 -0.84 10.88
C GLY A 411 11.33 0.55 10.82
N VAL A 412 10.01 0.59 10.54
CA VAL A 412 9.24 1.82 10.36
C VAL A 412 9.26 2.66 11.66
N PRO A 413 9.74 3.91 11.64
CA PRO A 413 9.74 4.75 12.83
C PRO A 413 8.32 4.98 13.36
N ALA A 414 8.14 4.84 14.67
CA ALA A 414 6.85 4.97 15.35
C ALA A 414 6.88 6.11 16.38
N THR A 415 5.81 6.92 16.42
CA THR A 415 5.67 8.08 17.32
C THR A 415 4.34 8.02 18.06
N LEU A 416 4.36 8.24 19.38
CA LEU A 416 3.19 8.19 20.24
C LEU A 416 2.19 9.30 19.89
N THR A 417 0.91 8.99 19.73
CA THR A 417 -0.15 10.00 19.47
C THR A 417 -0.80 10.48 20.77
N ALA A 418 -1.54 11.59 20.72
CA ALA A 418 -2.40 12.05 21.80
C ALA A 418 -3.35 10.96 22.34
N GLU A 419 -3.91 10.12 21.47
CA GLU A 419 -4.79 9.01 21.86
C GLU A 419 -3.99 7.91 22.58
N GLY A 420 -2.77 7.64 22.12
CA GLY A 420 -1.85 6.69 22.74
C GLY A 420 -1.36 7.12 24.13
N VAL A 421 -1.28 8.43 24.46
CA VAL A 421 -0.79 8.90 25.77
C VAL A 421 -1.52 8.24 26.95
N ALA A 422 -2.84 8.03 26.82
CA ALA A 422 -3.66 7.37 27.84
C ALA A 422 -3.26 5.91 28.11
N ALA A 423 -2.64 5.22 27.15
CA ALA A 423 -2.09 3.87 27.31
C ALA A 423 -0.74 3.85 28.06
N PHE A 424 -0.06 4.99 28.19
CA PHE A 424 1.34 5.06 28.60
C PHE A 424 1.63 5.89 29.86
N GLY A 425 0.67 6.67 30.36
CA GLY A 425 0.62 7.23 31.72
C GLY A 425 1.66 8.29 32.11
N GLY A 426 2.76 8.42 31.37
CA GLY A 426 3.84 9.38 31.64
C GLY A 426 4.76 9.67 30.45
N TYR A 427 4.43 9.19 29.25
CA TYR A 427 5.11 9.56 27.99
C TYR A 427 4.25 10.57 27.22
N PRO A 428 4.82 11.66 26.68
CA PRO A 428 4.07 12.70 25.96
C PRO A 428 3.74 12.29 24.51
N GLU A 429 2.80 13.00 23.89
CA GLU A 429 2.62 12.93 22.43
C GLU A 429 3.91 13.31 21.70
N GLY A 430 4.19 12.64 20.58
CA GLY A 430 5.41 12.79 19.80
C GLY A 430 6.59 11.96 20.31
N GLU A 431 6.50 11.33 21.49
CA GLU A 431 7.55 10.45 22.02
C GLU A 431 7.87 9.31 21.03
N ALA A 432 9.16 9.09 20.77
CA ALA A 432 9.61 8.01 19.92
C ALA A 432 9.35 6.65 20.57
N LEU A 433 8.67 5.75 19.86
CA LEU A 433 8.42 4.37 20.27
C LEU A 433 9.42 3.44 19.59
N ASP A 434 9.44 2.16 19.96
CA ASP A 434 10.25 1.19 19.22
C ASP A 434 9.74 1.09 17.78
N PRO A 435 10.63 0.97 16.78
CA PRO A 435 10.22 0.87 15.38
C PRO A 435 9.40 -0.39 15.13
N VAL A 436 8.51 -0.30 14.15
CA VAL A 436 7.55 -1.34 13.77
C VAL A 436 8.05 -2.05 12.52
N THR A 437 8.15 -3.37 12.55
CA THR A 437 8.29 -4.18 11.33
C THR A 437 6.98 -4.91 11.06
N VAL A 438 6.46 -4.81 9.85
CA VAL A 438 5.19 -5.41 9.42
C VAL A 438 5.41 -6.20 8.15
N THR A 439 4.96 -7.45 8.15
CA THR A 439 4.98 -8.37 7.02
C THR A 439 3.53 -8.79 6.76
N LEU A 440 3.00 -8.54 5.56
CA LEU A 440 1.65 -8.96 5.16
C LEU A 440 1.75 -9.92 3.98
N SER A 441 0.97 -11.00 3.98
CA SER A 441 0.85 -11.91 2.84
C SER A 441 -0.54 -11.88 2.22
N PHE A 442 -0.55 -11.90 0.88
CA PHE A 442 -1.75 -12.04 0.04
C PHE A 442 -1.91 -13.46 -0.52
N ASP A 443 -0.97 -14.37 -0.22
CA ASP A 443 -1.05 -15.82 -0.47
C ASP A 443 -0.81 -16.61 0.82
N ARG A 444 -1.66 -17.60 1.12
CA ARG A 444 -1.51 -18.49 2.29
C ARG A 444 -0.33 -19.46 2.19
N ASN A 445 0.19 -19.67 0.97
CA ASN A 445 1.29 -20.59 0.71
C ASN A 445 2.66 -19.90 0.74
N ALA A 446 2.70 -18.57 0.83
CA ALA A 446 3.94 -17.81 0.80
C ALA A 446 4.68 -17.84 2.14
N THR A 447 5.96 -18.18 2.11
CA THR A 447 6.81 -18.22 3.32
C THR A 447 7.14 -16.80 3.80
N LEU A 448 6.66 -16.43 4.99
CA LEU A 448 7.01 -15.15 5.61
C LEU A 448 8.53 -15.09 5.92
N PRO A 449 9.22 -13.97 5.63
CA PRO A 449 10.64 -13.80 5.96
C PRO A 449 10.90 -13.83 7.47
N ALA A 450 12.10 -14.29 7.85
CA ALA A 450 12.55 -14.34 9.24
C ALA A 450 13.08 -12.97 9.70
N ASN A 451 12.27 -12.24 10.46
CA ASN A 451 12.68 -10.96 11.06
C ASN A 451 13.67 -11.18 12.23
N PRO A 452 14.73 -10.35 12.37
CA PRO A 452 15.71 -10.45 13.46
C PRO A 452 15.06 -10.25 14.84
N PRO A 453 15.70 -10.69 15.94
CA PRO A 453 15.20 -10.43 17.29
C PRO A 453 15.16 -8.93 17.59
N ILE A 454 14.06 -8.46 18.18
CA ILE A 454 13.75 -7.05 18.46
C ILE A 454 14.79 -6.37 19.40
N ASN A 455 15.70 -7.14 20.00
CA ASN A 455 16.73 -6.67 20.93
C ASN A 455 18.03 -6.16 20.26
N THR A 456 18.11 -6.04 18.92
CA THR A 456 19.37 -5.73 18.20
C THR A 456 19.39 -4.45 17.36
N VAL A 457 18.37 -3.59 17.42
CA VAL A 457 18.41 -2.28 16.74
C VAL A 457 19.23 -1.28 17.57
N THR A 458 20.55 -1.29 17.38
CA THR A 458 21.42 -0.18 17.80
C THR A 458 20.90 1.13 17.22
N SER A 459 20.77 2.16 18.06
CA SER A 459 20.29 3.48 17.63
C SER A 459 21.22 4.06 16.55
N GLY A 460 20.70 4.20 15.32
CA GLY A 460 21.41 4.77 14.18
C GLY A 460 21.62 6.27 14.31
N GLY A 461 22.52 6.69 15.21
CA GLY A 461 22.92 8.08 15.37
C GLY A 461 23.49 8.65 14.07
N SER A 462 22.96 9.78 13.61
CA SER A 462 23.41 10.42 12.37
C SER A 462 24.77 11.11 12.56
N GLY A 463 25.86 10.38 12.34
CA GLY A 463 27.22 10.90 12.32
C GLY A 463 27.66 11.28 10.91
N THR A 464 27.87 12.57 10.65
CA THR A 464 28.41 13.08 9.38
C THR A 464 29.93 13.21 9.45
N GLY A 465 30.68 12.47 8.62
CA GLY A 465 32.12 12.72 8.47
C GLY A 465 32.95 11.58 7.84
N ALA A 466 33.23 11.73 6.54
CA ALA A 466 34.45 11.36 5.81
C ALA A 466 35.14 9.97 5.94
N THR A 467 35.56 9.48 4.77
CA THR A 467 36.77 8.68 4.41
C THR A 467 37.84 8.45 5.50
N ASP A 468 38.57 7.33 5.51
CA ASP A 468 38.98 6.49 4.36
C ASP A 468 39.22 4.99 4.71
N GLY A 469 39.64 4.17 3.74
CA GLY A 469 39.67 2.70 3.82
C GLY A 469 40.76 2.04 4.68
N GLY A 470 40.53 0.76 5.05
CA GLY A 470 41.50 -0.11 5.73
C GLY A 470 41.04 -1.58 5.82
N THR A 471 41.91 -2.53 5.44
CA THR A 471 41.57 -3.96 5.29
C THR A 471 41.98 -4.80 6.50
N ALA A 472 41.09 -5.72 6.91
CA ALA A 472 41.31 -6.90 7.75
C ALA A 472 42.00 -6.74 9.12
N GLY A 473 41.26 -7.02 10.20
CA GLY A 473 41.79 -7.22 11.54
C GLY A 473 40.91 -8.16 12.37
N SER A 474 41.35 -9.41 12.55
CA SER A 474 40.67 -10.35 13.46
C SER A 474 41.07 -10.06 14.90
N ALA A 475 40.10 -9.77 15.76
CA ALA A 475 40.34 -9.50 17.18
C ALA A 475 39.24 -10.15 18.05
N THR A 476 39.53 -11.32 18.60
CA THR A 476 38.79 -11.88 19.73
C THR A 476 39.01 -11.01 20.97
N LEU A 477 37.96 -10.72 21.74
CA LEU A 477 38.13 -10.26 23.12
C LEU A 477 37.12 -10.93 24.06
N THR A 478 37.57 -11.15 25.28
CA THR A 478 36.94 -12.01 26.29
C THR A 478 35.99 -11.27 27.21
N THR A 479 35.11 -12.03 27.88
CA THR A 479 34.30 -11.55 29.00
C THR A 479 35.14 -11.27 30.24
N THR A 480 35.01 -10.08 30.83
CA THR A 480 35.15 -9.81 32.27
C THR A 480 34.34 -8.54 32.56
N GLY A 481 33.60 -8.49 33.67
CA GLY A 481 32.76 -7.35 34.05
C GLY A 481 33.16 -6.76 35.39
N GLY A 482 32.54 -5.63 35.75
CA GLY A 482 32.65 -5.05 37.08
C GLY A 482 32.35 -3.54 37.13
N SER A 483 31.71 -3.11 38.22
CA SER A 483 31.60 -1.71 38.66
C SER A 483 30.87 -0.72 37.74
N GLY A 484 29.65 -0.32 38.12
CA GLY A 484 28.94 0.82 37.52
C GLY A 484 29.26 2.16 38.18
N MET A 485 28.89 3.26 37.52
CA MET A 485 28.79 4.59 38.15
C MET A 485 27.46 5.28 37.83
N LEU A 486 27.13 6.23 38.70
CA LEU A 486 25.82 6.84 38.90
C LEU A 486 25.37 7.72 37.72
N ALA A 487 24.05 7.96 37.63
CA ALA A 487 23.47 8.88 36.66
C ALA A 487 23.92 10.33 36.91
N SER A 488 24.32 11.03 35.85
CA SER A 488 24.58 12.47 35.88
C SER A 488 23.33 13.24 35.43
N THR A 489 22.75 14.04 36.33
CA THR A 489 21.72 15.04 36.00
C THR A 489 22.33 16.43 35.99
N GLY A 490 22.84 16.85 34.83
CA GLY A 490 23.53 18.13 34.64
C GLY A 490 22.64 19.21 34.02
N ALA A 491 21.90 19.95 34.84
CA ALA A 491 21.36 21.25 34.41
C ALA A 491 22.50 22.28 34.41
N GLY A 492 22.72 22.96 33.29
CA GLY A 492 23.87 23.86 33.13
C GLY A 492 23.67 24.93 32.06
N THR A 493 23.08 26.06 32.44
CA THR A 493 23.09 27.29 31.64
C THR A 493 24.37 28.08 31.91
N PRO A 494 25.07 28.53 30.85
CA PRO A 494 25.92 29.71 30.93
C PRO A 494 25.39 30.87 30.08
N VAL A 495 25.73 32.08 30.50
CA VAL A 495 25.24 33.36 29.94
C VAL A 495 25.96 33.69 28.62
N LEU A 496 25.29 34.46 27.75
CA LEU A 496 25.87 35.08 26.55
C LEU A 496 27.11 35.94 26.87
N PRO A 497 27.97 36.16 25.85
CA PRO A 497 28.28 37.53 25.48
C PRO A 497 27.84 37.87 24.05
N LEU A 498 27.64 39.17 23.80
CA LEU A 498 27.10 39.74 22.57
C LEU A 498 28.22 40.40 21.74
N VAL A 499 28.22 40.15 20.42
CA VAL A 499 28.95 40.94 19.41
C VAL A 499 27.99 41.19 18.24
N ALA A 500 27.98 42.40 17.69
CA ALA A 500 26.99 42.81 16.69
C ALA A 500 27.58 43.72 15.60
N THR A 501 27.24 43.43 14.34
CA THR A 501 27.31 44.33 13.17
C THR A 501 26.46 43.76 12.02
N ALA A 502 25.84 44.51 11.09
CA ALA A 502 24.90 45.64 11.19
C ALA A 502 24.72 46.31 9.80
N ALA A 503 23.67 45.96 9.06
CA ALA A 503 23.05 46.63 7.90
C ALA A 503 21.83 45.76 7.48
N GLY A 504 20.68 46.22 6.97
CA GLY A 504 20.21 47.50 6.42
C GLY A 504 19.47 47.20 5.10
N PHE A 505 18.28 47.72 4.75
CA PHE A 505 17.50 48.86 5.28
C PHE A 505 16.07 48.87 4.65
N LEU A 506 15.04 49.43 5.33
CA LEU A 506 13.81 50.09 4.76
C LEU A 506 12.76 49.24 3.97
N LEU A 507 11.44 49.57 3.90
CA LEU A 507 10.49 50.25 4.82
C LEU A 507 9.01 50.01 4.39
N ALA A 508 8.07 50.53 5.19
CA ALA A 508 6.63 50.78 4.96
C ALA A 508 5.63 49.60 5.04
N GLY A 509 4.43 49.76 5.62
CA GLY A 509 3.95 50.90 6.45
C GLY A 509 2.43 50.92 6.73
N GLY A 510 2.04 51.23 7.98
CA GLY A 510 0.67 51.59 8.40
C GLY A 510 -0.29 50.41 8.67
N GLY A 511 -1.16 50.40 9.71
CA GLY A 511 -1.13 51.17 10.96
C GLY A 511 -2.40 51.96 11.32
N THR A 512 -3.30 51.40 12.13
CA THR A 512 -4.30 52.12 12.95
C THR A 512 -4.65 51.33 14.22
N THR A 513 -4.85 52.01 15.35
CA THR A 513 -5.33 51.45 16.62
C THR A 513 -6.49 52.27 17.19
N VAL A 514 -7.47 51.63 17.85
CA VAL A 514 -8.51 52.33 18.62
C VAL A 514 -8.73 51.65 19.98
N LEU A 515 -8.99 52.49 20.99
CA LEU A 515 -8.86 52.28 22.43
C LEU A 515 -9.88 51.35 23.11
N LEU A 516 -9.43 50.90 24.30
CA LEU A 516 -10.14 50.21 25.37
C LEU A 516 -11.51 50.80 25.76
N ARG A 517 -12.33 49.96 26.43
CA ARG A 517 -13.00 50.40 27.67
C ARG A 517 -13.07 49.29 28.74
N ARG A 518 -12.65 49.62 29.97
CA ARG A 518 -12.79 48.77 31.17
C ARG A 518 -14.26 48.68 31.62
N ARG A 519 -14.62 47.58 32.27
CA ARG A 519 -15.37 47.65 33.55
C ARG A 519 -14.93 46.53 34.50
N THR A 520 -14.77 46.86 35.77
CA THR A 520 -14.26 45.98 36.84
C THR A 520 -15.21 45.98 38.03
N GLY A 521 -15.45 44.82 38.64
CA GLY A 521 -16.16 44.68 39.92
C GLY A 521 -17.10 43.46 39.96
N GLY A 522 -17.06 42.58 40.97
CA GLY A 522 -16.01 42.48 41.98
C GLY A 522 -16.33 41.58 43.20
N ARG A 523 -15.29 40.87 43.66
CA ARG A 523 -15.11 40.22 44.98
C ARG A 523 -16.02 39.02 45.35
N PRO A 524 -15.63 38.21 46.37
CA PRO A 524 -16.09 36.83 46.54
C PRO A 524 -16.73 36.51 47.92
N ALA A 525 -16.91 35.21 48.18
CA ALA A 525 -17.19 34.51 49.45
C ALA A 525 -18.66 34.52 49.94
N VAL A 526 -19.29 33.35 49.86
CA VAL A 526 -19.34 32.41 51.00
C VAL A 526 -18.68 31.11 50.57
#